data_AF-A0AAU4FY95-F1
#
_entry.id   AF-A0AAU4FY95-F1
#
_cell.length_a   1.000
_cell.length_b   1.000
_cell.length_c   1.000
_cell.angle_alpha   90.00
_cell.angle_beta   90.00
_cell.angle_gamma   90.00
#
_symmetry.space_group_name_H-M   'P 1'
#
loop_
_entity.id
_entity.type
_entity.pdbx_description
1 polymer ?
#
loop_
_entity_poly.entity_id
_entity_poly.type
_entity_poly.pdbx_seq_one_letter_code
_entity_poly.pdbx_strand_id
1 'polypeptide(L)'
;MTLTDLGDGFRDAEQRQCVQAMIASRLADDREPQEVRYLMRFWWQLSMPYQEVSVAELALNVGQQKLDVVMELISAIRSSHEEMDAWLAGAVQTFPVLQDHGFSASLDSSD
;
A
#
# COMPACT_ATOMS: atom_id res chain seq x y z
N MET A 1 -12.61 -14.62 5.16
CA MET A 1 -11.60 -13.88 5.94
C MET A 1 -12.05 -12.43 5.97
N THR A 2 -12.42 -11.93 7.14
CA THR A 2 -12.79 -10.51 7.34
C THR A 2 -11.52 -9.67 7.46
N LEU A 3 -11.61 -8.37 7.24
CA LEU A 3 -10.47 -7.45 7.31
C LEU A 3 -10.75 -6.26 8.25
N THR A 4 -11.78 -6.35 9.07
CA THR A 4 -12.22 -5.31 10.01
C THR A 4 -11.32 -5.22 11.24
N ASP A 5 -10.55 -6.27 11.54
CA ASP A 5 -9.63 -6.39 12.67
C ASP A 5 -8.26 -5.76 12.40
N LEU A 6 -7.97 -5.37 11.16
CA LEU A 6 -6.62 -4.92 10.78
C LEU A 6 -6.16 -3.65 11.50
N GLY A 7 -7.09 -2.78 11.88
CA GLY A 7 -6.78 -1.54 12.60
C GLY A 7 -6.16 -1.75 13.98
N ASP A 8 -6.38 -2.91 14.59
CA ASP A 8 -5.91 -3.23 15.94
C ASP A 8 -4.51 -3.85 15.97
N GLY A 9 -3.98 -4.24 14.80
CA GLY A 9 -2.68 -4.93 14.71
C GLY A 9 -1.47 -3.99 14.70
N PHE A 10 -1.67 -2.68 14.64
CA PHE A 10 -0.58 -1.68 14.62
C PHE A 10 -0.05 -1.39 16.01
N ARG A 11 1.28 -1.29 16.14
CA ARG A 11 1.94 -0.88 17.40
C ARG A 11 1.47 0.48 17.87
N ASP A 12 1.41 1.41 16.94
CA ASP A 12 1.13 2.83 17.16
C ASP A 12 0.65 3.49 15.86
N ALA A 13 0.26 4.76 15.97
CA ALA A 13 -0.20 5.54 14.84
C ALA A 13 0.90 5.80 13.79
N GLU A 14 2.18 5.79 14.19
CA GLU A 14 3.31 6.03 13.30
C GLU A 14 3.50 4.83 12.36
N GLN A 15 3.52 3.61 12.89
CA GLN A 15 3.62 2.39 12.09
C GLN A 15 2.45 2.29 11.09
N ARG A 16 1.23 2.62 11.53
CA ARG A 16 0.07 2.68 10.64
C ARG A 16 0.24 3.72 9.54
N GLN A 17 0.72 4.92 9.87
CA GLN A 17 0.99 5.97 8.88
C GLN A 17 2.07 5.55 7.88
N CYS A 18 3.13 4.86 8.31
CA CYS A 18 4.15 4.32 7.42
C CYS A 18 3.57 3.31 6.41
N VAL A 19 2.74 2.37 6.88
CA VAL A 19 2.06 1.39 6.02
C VAL A 19 1.12 2.10 5.03
N GLN A 20 0.33 3.04 5.52
CA GLN A 20 -0.58 3.84 4.69
C GLN A 20 0.17 4.65 3.62
N ALA A 21 1.28 5.28 3.98
CA ALA A 21 2.12 6.02 3.04
C ALA A 21 2.73 5.10 1.97
N MET A 22 3.17 3.90 2.36
CA MET A 22 3.70 2.89 1.43
C MET A 22 2.65 2.50 0.38
N ILE A 23 1.45 2.14 0.83
CA ILE A 23 0.36 1.75 -0.07
C ILE A 23 0.00 2.91 -1.01
N ALA A 24 -0.17 4.12 -0.47
CA ALA A 24 -0.59 5.27 -1.27
C ALA A 24 0.47 5.70 -2.30
N SER A 25 1.75 5.72 -1.92
CA SER A 25 2.83 6.23 -2.79
C SER A 25 3.41 5.21 -3.76
N ARG A 26 3.15 3.91 -3.58
CA ARG A 26 3.83 2.84 -4.34
C ARG A 26 2.90 1.79 -4.91
N LEU A 27 1.93 1.30 -4.13
CA LEU A 27 1.01 0.27 -4.61
C LEU A 27 -0.13 0.89 -5.43
N ALA A 28 -0.69 1.99 -4.93
CA ALA A 28 -1.74 2.76 -5.58
C ALA A 28 -1.19 3.91 -6.45
N ASP A 29 0.00 3.73 -7.01
CA ASP A 29 0.60 4.65 -7.97
C ASP A 29 -0.01 4.45 -9.37
N ASP A 30 -0.07 5.52 -10.15
CA ASP A 30 -1.09 5.93 -11.13
C ASP A 30 -1.19 5.09 -12.44
N ARG A 31 -0.89 3.79 -12.38
CA ARG A 31 -0.71 2.94 -13.56
C ARG A 31 -1.98 2.22 -14.02
N GLU A 32 -2.88 1.86 -13.11
CA GLU A 32 -4.12 1.12 -13.43
C GLU A 32 -5.30 1.59 -12.55
N PRO A 33 -6.28 2.34 -13.09
CA PRO A 33 -7.35 2.96 -12.30
C PRO A 33 -8.21 1.98 -11.48
N GLN A 34 -8.37 0.76 -11.98
CA GLN A 34 -9.11 -0.29 -11.28
C GLN A 34 -8.34 -0.74 -10.04
N GLU A 35 -7.05 -1.06 -10.16
CA GLU A 35 -6.23 -1.47 -9.02
C GLU A 35 -6.18 -0.38 -7.95
N VAL A 36 -5.94 0.87 -8.37
CA VAL A 36 -5.90 2.04 -7.47
C VAL A 36 -7.17 2.15 -6.64
N ARG A 37 -8.34 1.96 -7.24
CA ARG A 37 -9.63 2.03 -6.53
C ARG A 37 -9.73 0.99 -5.40
N TYR A 38 -9.34 -0.26 -5.66
CA TYR A 38 -9.44 -1.33 -4.66
C TYR A 38 -8.34 -1.23 -3.61
N LEU A 39 -7.13 -0.80 -3.98
CA LEU A 39 -6.05 -0.54 -3.05
C LEU A 39 -6.35 0.65 -2.14
N MET A 40 -7.02 1.69 -2.65
CA MET A 40 -7.52 2.80 -1.83
C MET A 40 -8.58 2.34 -0.84
N ARG A 41 -9.55 1.51 -1.25
CA ARG A 41 -10.54 0.95 -0.30
C ARG A 41 -9.86 0.13 0.80
N PHE A 42 -8.88 -0.68 0.44
CA PHE A 42 -8.07 -1.42 1.41
C PHE A 42 -7.31 -0.48 2.36
N TRP A 43 -6.69 0.58 1.83
CA TRP A 43 -6.00 1.60 2.61
C TRP A 43 -6.91 2.26 3.66
N TRP A 44 -8.15 2.58 3.28
CA TRP A 44 -9.14 3.18 4.20
C TRP A 44 -9.47 2.21 5.33
N GLN A 45 -9.65 0.94 4.99
CA GLN A 45 -9.98 -0.12 5.93
C GLN A 45 -8.92 -0.37 7.01
N LEU A 46 -7.64 -0.02 6.76
CA LEU A 46 -6.58 -0.11 7.78
C LEU A 46 -6.80 0.82 8.99
N SER A 47 -7.70 1.79 8.88
CA SER A 47 -8.02 2.73 9.96
C SER A 47 -9.50 2.77 10.33
N MET A 48 -10.35 2.04 9.61
CA MET A 48 -11.81 2.09 9.78
C MET A 48 -12.33 0.83 10.47
N PRO A 49 -13.35 0.95 11.34
CA PRO A 49 -13.92 -0.19 12.05
C PRO A 49 -14.88 -1.04 11.21
N TYR A 50 -14.97 -0.79 9.90
CA TYR A 50 -15.93 -1.43 9.00
C TYR A 50 -15.27 -1.88 7.70
N GLN A 51 -15.91 -2.81 6.98
CA GLN A 51 -15.35 -3.42 5.79
C GLN A 51 -15.68 -2.59 4.53
N GLU A 52 -14.65 -2.09 3.85
CA GLU A 52 -14.71 -1.40 2.56
C GLU A 52 -14.39 -2.33 1.38
N VAL A 53 -13.59 -3.38 1.61
CA VAL A 53 -13.18 -4.35 0.59
C VAL A 53 -12.91 -5.72 1.19
N SER A 54 -13.29 -6.77 0.47
CA SER A 54 -12.97 -8.15 0.80
C SER A 54 -11.68 -8.65 0.12
N VAL A 55 -11.09 -9.72 0.66
CA VAL A 55 -9.96 -10.42 0.02
C VAL A 55 -10.33 -10.90 -1.39
N ALA A 56 -11.56 -11.36 -1.59
CA ALA A 56 -12.04 -11.81 -2.90
C ALA A 56 -12.08 -10.66 -3.91
N GLU A 57 -12.53 -9.48 -3.50
CA GLU A 57 -12.51 -8.29 -4.35
C GLU A 57 -11.08 -7.83 -4.67
N LEU A 58 -10.16 -7.89 -3.70
CA LEU A 58 -8.74 -7.61 -3.98
C LEU A 58 -8.17 -8.59 -5.01
N ALA A 59 -8.42 -9.89 -4.85
CA ALA A 59 -7.91 -10.91 -5.76
C ALA A 59 -8.46 -10.79 -7.19
N LEU A 60 -9.66 -10.26 -7.36
CA LEU A 60 -10.28 -10.06 -8.67
C LEU A 60 -9.85 -8.78 -9.38
N ASN A 61 -9.36 -7.78 -8.63
CA ASN A 61 -9.19 -6.42 -9.15
C ASN A 61 -7.75 -5.87 -9.01
N VAL A 62 -6.85 -6.62 -8.38
CA VAL A 62 -5.45 -6.23 -8.16
C VAL A 62 -4.55 -7.27 -8.81
N GLY A 63 -3.58 -6.84 -9.61
CA GLY A 63 -2.60 -7.72 -10.22
C GLY A 63 -1.82 -8.54 -9.18
N GLN A 64 -1.46 -9.77 -9.55
CA GLN A 64 -0.90 -10.78 -8.64
C GLN A 64 0.26 -10.25 -7.78
N GLN A 65 1.20 -9.51 -8.39
CA GLN A 65 2.37 -8.98 -7.68
C GLN A 65 1.98 -8.03 -6.52
N LYS A 66 0.99 -7.15 -6.74
CA LYS A 66 0.52 -6.23 -5.69
C LYS A 66 -0.38 -6.95 -4.70
N LEU A 67 -1.18 -7.92 -5.17
CA LEU A 67 -2.01 -8.77 -4.33
C LEU A 67 -1.16 -9.55 -3.32
N ASP A 68 -0.06 -10.16 -3.76
CA ASP A 68 0.85 -10.91 -2.91
C ASP A 68 1.37 -10.05 -1.75
N VAL A 69 1.81 -8.82 -2.06
CA VAL A 69 2.29 -7.87 -1.04
C VAL A 69 1.18 -7.40 -0.09
N VAL A 70 -0.05 -7.25 -0.57
CA VAL A 70 -1.22 -6.97 0.29
C VAL A 70 -1.53 -8.16 1.19
N MET A 71 -1.43 -9.39 0.69
CA MET A 71 -1.66 -10.59 1.48
C MET A 71 -0.57 -10.79 2.55
N GLU A 72 0.69 -10.51 2.22
CA GLU A 72 1.80 -10.48 3.18
C GLU A 72 1.57 -9.44 4.27
N LEU A 73 1.08 -8.24 3.92
CA LEU A 73 0.73 -7.22 4.91
C LEU A 73 -0.35 -7.70 5.88
N ILE A 74 -1.43 -8.29 5.36
CA ILE A 74 -2.52 -8.84 6.18
C ILE A 74 -1.99 -9.90 7.15
N SER A 75 -1.05 -10.75 6.68
CA SER A 75 -0.38 -11.74 7.51
C SER A 75 0.49 -11.07 8.59
N ALA A 76 1.27 -10.05 8.22
CA ALA A 76 2.15 -9.33 9.13
C ALA A 76 1.37 -8.61 10.24
N ILE A 77 0.30 -7.88 9.89
CA ILE A 77 -0.58 -7.18 10.83
C ILE A 77 -1.12 -8.14 11.90
N ARG A 78 -1.44 -9.38 11.51
CA ARG A 78 -1.98 -10.40 12.42
C ARG A 78 -0.93 -11.18 13.20
N SER A 79 0.34 -11.05 12.83
CA SER A 79 1.42 -11.84 13.40
C SER A 79 2.14 -11.06 14.49
N SER A 80 2.82 -9.97 14.15
CA SER A 80 3.55 -9.14 15.12
C SER A 80 3.91 -7.77 14.54
N HIS A 81 4.28 -6.86 15.44
CA HIS A 81 4.79 -5.54 15.03
C HIS A 81 6.11 -5.62 14.27
N GLU A 82 6.94 -6.61 14.58
CA GLU A 82 8.24 -6.84 13.92
C GLU A 82 8.07 -7.35 12.49
N GLU A 83 7.06 -8.20 12.24
CA GLU A 83 6.71 -8.67 10.91
C GLU A 83 6.20 -7.53 10.03
N MET A 84 5.48 -6.55 10.59
CA MET A 84 5.10 -5.34 9.84
C MET A 84 6.30 -4.46 9.49
N ASP A 85 7.26 -4.32 10.41
CA ASP A 85 8.49 -3.56 10.15
C ASP A 85 9.34 -4.25 9.06
N ALA A 86 9.42 -5.58 9.09
CA ALA A 86 10.07 -6.38 8.04
C ALA A 86 9.34 -6.26 6.69
N TRP A 87 8.02 -6.34 6.70
CA TRP A 87 7.20 -6.12 5.51
C TRP A 87 7.41 -4.73 4.92
N LEU A 88 7.44 -3.68 5.74
CA LEU A 88 7.73 -2.31 5.29
C LEU A 88 9.08 -2.25 4.57
N ALA A 89 10.14 -2.79 5.19
CA ALA A 89 11.47 -2.81 4.61
C ALA A 89 11.55 -3.59 3.28
N GLY A 90 10.83 -4.71 3.18
CA GLY A 90 10.76 -5.51 1.95
C GLY A 90 9.97 -4.81 0.85
N ALA A 91 8.78 -4.30 1.16
CA ALA A 91 7.91 -3.67 0.18
C ALA A 91 8.50 -2.38 -0.40
N VAL A 92 9.27 -1.61 0.39
CA VAL A 92 10.06 -0.46 -0.11
C VAL A 92 11.02 -0.87 -1.23
N GLN A 93 11.68 -2.02 -1.08
CA GLN A 93 12.67 -2.50 -2.05
C GLN A 93 12.00 -3.04 -3.31
N THR A 94 10.86 -3.75 -3.14
CA THR A 94 10.11 -4.34 -4.26
C THR A 94 9.38 -3.28 -5.10
N PHE A 95 8.84 -2.24 -4.46
CA PHE A 95 8.12 -1.15 -5.11
C PHE A 95 8.82 0.18 -4.84
N PRO A 96 9.91 0.49 -5.54
CA PRO A 96 10.52 1.81 -5.44
C PRO A 96 9.52 2.88 -5.87
N VAL A 97 9.57 4.06 -5.22
CA VAL A 97 8.77 5.21 -5.67
C VAL A 97 9.17 5.50 -7.12
N LEU A 98 8.18 5.50 -8.00
CA LEU A 98 8.38 5.93 -9.36
C LEU A 98 8.52 7.46 -9.30
N GLN A 99 9.76 7.93 -9.33
CA GLN A 99 9.99 9.34 -9.60
C GLN A 99 9.49 9.59 -11.02
N ASP A 100 8.41 10.36 -11.10
CA ASP A 100 7.97 10.92 -12.36
C ASP A 100 9.12 11.80 -12.88
N HIS A 101 9.94 11.26 -13.79
CA HIS A 101 10.97 12.03 -14.51
C HIS A 101 10.32 12.96 -15.55
N GLY A 102 9.12 13.46 -15.26
CA GLY A 102 8.38 14.43 -16.05
C GLY A 102 8.95 15.82 -15.82
N PHE A 103 9.74 16.27 -16.81
CA PHE A 103 10.17 17.65 -17.05
C PHE A 103 11.48 18.08 -16.38
N SER A 104 12.60 17.56 -16.89
CA SER A 104 13.82 18.36 -16.97
C SER A 104 13.54 19.56 -17.89
N ALA A 105 13.06 20.67 -17.33
CA ALA A 105 13.15 21.95 -17.99
C ALA A 105 14.64 22.21 -18.21
N SER A 106 15.14 21.92 -19.41
CA SER A 106 16.37 22.50 -19.88
C SER A 106 16.15 24.01 -19.86
N LEU A 107 16.58 24.68 -18.79
CA LEU A 107 16.89 26.09 -18.80
C LEU A 107 18.10 26.22 -19.72
N ASP A 108 17.82 26.23 -21.02
CA ASP A 108 18.73 26.70 -22.04
C ASP A 108 18.91 28.19 -21.75
N SER A 109 19.96 28.48 -20.98
CA SER A 109 20.54 29.81 -20.89
C SER A 109 21.26 30.02 -22.22
N SER A 110 20.61 30.74 -23.13
CA SER A 110 21.28 31.32 -24.29
C SER A 110 21.25 32.85 -24.11
N ASP A 111 22.47 33.39 -24.13
CA ASP A 111 22.91 34.80 -24.07
C ASP A 111 22.06 35.81 -24.86
#